data_AF-A0A1V5D949-F1
#
_entry.id   AF-A0A1V5D949-F1
#
_cell.length_a   1.000
_cell.length_b   1.000
_cell.length_c   1.000
_cell.angle_alpha   90.00
_cell.angle_beta   90.00
_cell.angle_gamma   90.00
#
_symmetry.space_group_name_H-M   'P 1'
#
loop_
_entity.id
_entity.type
_entity.pdbx_description
1 polymer ?
#
loop_
_entity_poly.entity_id
_entity_poly.type
_entity_poly.pdbx_seq_one_letter_code
_entity_poly.pdbx_strand_id
1 'polypeptide(L)'
;MAEKRSHSTTVNRIIKKYGGEYNPNKGPDIKLSFGGTVEVETEKTVADAPTQLQGSRGPVFIAGTNQEAVKKAIEITEGTTIGVMDNQGNIIKPSSRR
;
A
#
# COMPACT_ATOMS: atom_id res chain seq x y z
N MET A 1 -7.19 -11.70 14.60
CA MET A 1 -5.83 -12.30 14.53
C MET A 1 -5.34 -12.52 13.10
N ALA A 2 -6.16 -13.05 12.19
CA ALA A 2 -5.76 -13.31 10.80
C ALA A 2 -5.41 -12.04 9.99
N GLU A 3 -6.18 -10.96 10.16
CA GLU A 3 -5.94 -9.68 9.47
C GLU A 3 -4.58 -9.08 9.85
N LYS A 4 -4.26 -9.01 11.15
CA LYS A 4 -2.95 -8.54 11.63
C LYS A 4 -1.78 -9.36 11.07
N ARG A 5 -1.94 -10.70 10.97
CA ARG A 5 -0.91 -11.56 10.36
C ARG A 5 -0.75 -11.29 8.86
N SER A 6 -1.85 -11.12 8.15
CA SER A 6 -1.86 -10.87 6.70
C SER A 6 -1.24 -9.51 6.36
N HIS A 7 -1.56 -8.48 7.17
CA HIS A 7 -0.94 -7.16 7.12
C HIS A 7 0.58 -7.25 7.31
N SER A 8 1.05 -7.75 8.46
CA SER A 8 2.48 -7.85 8.73
C SER A 8 3.23 -8.71 7.71
N THR A 9 2.61 -9.77 7.21
CA THR A 9 3.20 -10.61 6.16
C THR A 9 3.39 -9.84 4.85
N THR A 10 2.39 -9.05 4.46
CA THR A 10 2.43 -8.23 3.24
C THR A 10 3.47 -7.13 3.37
N VAL A 11 3.50 -6.43 4.51
CA VAL A 11 4.53 -5.42 4.84
C VAL A 11 5.94 -6.01 4.68
N ASN A 12 6.21 -7.15 5.31
CA ASN A 12 7.52 -7.78 5.26
C ASN A 12 7.93 -8.19 3.84
N ARG A 13 6.98 -8.65 3.02
CA ARG A 13 7.25 -9.00 1.61
C ARG A 13 7.63 -7.78 0.79
N ILE A 14 6.90 -6.67 0.96
CA ILE A 14 7.16 -5.42 0.24
C ILE A 14 8.53 -4.86 0.64
N ILE A 15 8.82 -4.78 1.93
CA ILE A 15 10.13 -4.32 2.43
C ILE A 15 11.24 -5.23 1.92
N LYS A 16 11.06 -6.55 1.93
CA LYS A 16 12.07 -7.49 1.41
C LYS A 16 12.33 -7.28 -0.09
N LYS A 17 11.30 -6.92 -0.86
CA LYS A 17 11.40 -6.77 -2.32
C LYS A 17 11.99 -5.43 -2.74
N TYR A 18 11.59 -4.35 -2.08
CA TYR A 18 11.90 -2.98 -2.50
C TYR A 18 12.86 -2.24 -1.57
N GLY A 19 13.24 -2.85 -0.45
CA GLY A 19 13.83 -2.14 0.68
C GLY A 19 12.82 -1.22 1.35
N GLY A 20 13.26 -0.56 2.40
CA GLY A 20 12.47 0.44 3.12
C GLY A 20 12.29 0.11 4.59
N GLU A 21 11.48 0.94 5.24
CA GLU A 21 11.25 0.89 6.67
C GLU A 21 9.76 0.80 6.96
N TYR A 22 9.40 -0.10 7.87
CA TYR A 22 8.07 -0.15 8.44
C TYR A 22 7.90 0.97 9.46
N ASN A 23 6.83 1.76 9.32
CA ASN A 23 6.48 2.81 10.25
C ASN A 23 5.29 2.38 11.11
N PRO A 24 5.50 1.99 12.39
CA PRO A 24 4.42 1.56 13.27
C PRO A 24 3.54 2.70 13.81
N ASN A 25 3.87 3.96 13.52
CA ASN A 25 3.17 5.14 14.02
C ASN A 25 2.09 5.65 13.04
N LYS A 26 1.27 6.63 13.45
CA LYS A 26 0.27 7.27 12.59
C LYS A 26 0.90 7.76 11.28
N GLY A 27 0.40 7.23 10.17
CA GLY A 27 0.85 7.54 8.82
C GLY A 27 1.11 6.26 8.04
N PRO A 28 1.64 6.39 6.82
CA PRO A 28 1.75 5.26 5.91
C PRO A 28 2.64 4.13 6.43
N ASP A 29 2.22 2.88 6.22
CA ASP A 29 2.89 1.68 6.73
C ASP A 29 4.36 1.56 6.32
N ILE A 30 4.69 1.90 5.07
CA ILE A 30 6.04 1.66 4.51
C ILE A 30 6.57 2.89 3.81
N LYS A 31 7.82 3.26 4.13
CA LYS A 31 8.64 4.16 3.31
C LYS A 31 9.66 3.34 2.54
N LEU A 32 9.55 3.34 1.21
CA LEU A 32 10.44 2.61 0.32
C LEU A 32 11.76 3.37 0.14
N SER A 33 12.86 2.64 -0.03
CA SER A 33 14.21 3.22 -0.16
C SER A 33 14.36 4.19 -1.34
N PHE A 34 13.54 4.04 -2.38
CA PHE A 34 13.53 4.94 -3.55
C PHE A 34 12.61 6.17 -3.39
N GLY A 35 12.12 6.44 -2.17
CA GLY A 35 11.26 7.60 -1.88
C GLY A 35 9.77 7.38 -2.13
N GLY A 36 9.36 6.15 -2.44
CA GLY A 36 7.95 5.78 -2.53
C GLY A 36 7.33 5.50 -1.16
N THR A 37 6.00 5.56 -1.08
CA THR A 37 5.24 5.29 0.15
C THR A 37 4.16 4.24 -0.12
N VAL A 38 3.96 3.30 0.80
CA VAL A 38 2.93 2.25 0.68
C VAL A 38 2.07 2.23 1.93
N GLU A 39 0.75 2.17 1.73
CA GLU A 39 -0.23 1.82 2.76
C GLU A 39 -0.72 0.40 2.52
N VAL A 40 -0.69 -0.46 3.54
CA VAL A 40 -1.06 -1.88 3.43
C VAL A 40 -2.41 -2.10 4.06
N GLU A 41 -3.37 -2.56 3.26
CA GLU A 41 -4.78 -2.56 3.66
C GLU A 41 -5.47 -3.91 3.54
N THR A 42 -6.46 -4.09 4.40
CA THR A 42 -7.46 -5.15 4.26
C THR A 42 -8.63 -4.65 3.42
N GLU A 43 -9.49 -5.55 2.95
CA GLU A 43 -10.72 -5.20 2.23
C GLU A 43 -11.61 -4.21 3.03
N LYS A 44 -11.56 -4.27 4.36
CA LYS A 44 -12.36 -3.43 5.25
C LYS A 44 -11.81 -2.02 5.39
N THR A 45 -10.49 -1.87 5.32
CA THR A 45 -9.78 -0.62 5.67
C THR A 45 -9.27 0.14 4.44
N VAL A 46 -9.21 -0.51 3.27
CA VAL A 46 -8.72 0.08 2.00
C VAL A 46 -9.39 1.39 1.57
N ALA A 47 -10.62 1.67 2.05
CA ALA A 47 -11.32 2.92 1.78
C ALA A 47 -10.66 4.14 2.44
N ASP A 48 -9.92 3.94 3.53
CA ASP A 48 -9.30 5.04 4.29
C ASP A 48 -7.93 5.43 3.71
N ALA A 49 -7.28 4.53 2.97
CA ALA A 49 -5.92 4.69 2.48
C ALA A 49 -5.66 5.93 1.61
N PRO A 50 -6.56 6.40 0.71
CA PRO A 50 -6.31 7.63 -0.04
C PRO A 50 -6.09 8.84 0.88
N THR A 51 -6.85 8.94 1.97
CA THR A 51 -6.71 9.99 2.99
C THR A 51 -5.38 9.85 3.72
N GLN A 52 -4.99 8.63 4.09
CA GLN A 52 -3.70 8.35 4.73
C GLN A 52 -2.50 8.76 3.84
N LEU A 53 -2.66 8.66 2.52
CA LEU A 53 -1.63 8.96 1.52
C LEU A 53 -1.65 10.41 1.00
N GLN A 54 -2.60 11.27 1.42
CA GLN A 54 -2.71 12.64 0.89
C GLN A 54 -1.47 13.51 1.16
N GLY A 55 -0.82 13.34 2.30
CA GLY A 55 0.37 14.13 2.69
C GLY A 55 1.71 13.60 2.17
N SER A 56 1.72 12.44 1.53
CA SER A 56 2.94 11.77 1.08
C SER A 56 3.45 12.36 -0.24
N ARG A 57 4.77 12.63 -0.28
CA ARG A 57 5.49 13.06 -1.49
C ARG A 57 5.98 11.84 -2.27
N GLY A 58 6.14 11.99 -3.59
CA GLY A 58 6.63 10.92 -4.45
C GLY A 58 5.57 9.85 -4.79
N PRO A 59 6.00 8.72 -5.40
CA PRO A 59 5.12 7.63 -5.75
C PRO A 59 4.42 7.05 -4.52
N VAL A 60 3.11 6.86 -4.60
CA VAL A 60 2.31 6.29 -3.50
C VAL A 60 1.55 5.06 -3.97
N PHE A 61 1.43 4.07 -3.09
CA PHE A 61 0.77 2.80 -3.40
C PHE A 61 -0.16 2.36 -2.28
N ILE A 62 -1.24 1.70 -2.67
CA ILE A 62 -2.07 0.90 -1.76
C ILE A 62 -1.76 -0.57 -2.05
N ALA A 63 -1.33 -1.32 -1.05
CA ALA A 63 -1.10 -2.75 -1.16
C ALA A 63 -2.23 -3.54 -0.51
N GLY A 64 -2.95 -4.34 -1.30
CA GLY A 64 -4.00 -5.21 -0.76
C GLY A 64 -3.42 -6.47 -0.11
N THR A 65 -3.87 -6.83 1.09
CA THR A 65 -3.45 -8.04 1.80
C THR A 65 -3.96 -9.35 1.18
N ASN A 66 -5.00 -9.29 0.35
CA ASN A 66 -5.58 -10.39 -0.42
C ASN A 66 -6.14 -9.88 -1.76
N GLN A 67 -6.68 -10.77 -2.59
CA GLN A 67 -7.16 -10.42 -3.93
C GLN A 67 -8.37 -9.48 -3.89
N GLU A 68 -9.24 -9.62 -2.90
CA GLU A 68 -10.42 -8.78 -2.67
C GLU A 68 -10.01 -7.34 -2.34
N ALA A 69 -9.05 -7.16 -1.44
CA ALA A 69 -8.47 -5.86 -1.13
C ALA A 69 -7.80 -5.22 -2.35
N VAL A 70 -7.11 -6.00 -3.18
CA VAL A 70 -6.49 -5.50 -4.42
C VAL A 70 -7.55 -4.99 -5.40
N LYS A 71 -8.63 -5.76 -5.64
CA LYS A 71 -9.72 -5.35 -6.53
C LYS A 71 -10.33 -4.03 -6.06
N LYS A 72 -10.65 -3.95 -4.78
CA LYS A 72 -11.22 -2.74 -4.17
C LYS A 72 -10.25 -1.56 -4.21
N ALA A 73 -8.94 -1.78 -4.04
CA ALA A 73 -7.92 -0.76 -4.20
C ALA A 73 -7.85 -0.22 -5.65
N ILE A 74 -8.02 -1.08 -6.66
CA ILE A 74 -8.07 -0.65 -8.06
C ILE A 74 -9.27 0.28 -8.30
N GLU A 75 -10.46 -0.12 -7.82
CA GLU A 75 -11.69 0.67 -7.93
C GLU A 75 -11.56 2.04 -7.26
N ILE A 76 -11.12 2.08 -6.01
CA ILE A 76 -11.00 3.34 -5.23
C ILE A 76 -9.95 4.27 -5.82
N THR A 77 -8.90 3.72 -6.43
CA THR A 77 -7.82 4.52 -7.01
C THR A 77 -8.08 4.88 -8.47
N GLU A 78 -9.20 4.48 -9.07
CA GLU A 78 -9.53 4.85 -10.45
C GLU A 78 -9.53 6.38 -10.63
N GLY A 79 -8.93 6.87 -11.72
CA GLY A 79 -8.75 8.30 -11.97
C GLY A 79 -7.77 9.03 -11.04
N THR A 80 -7.18 8.35 -10.05
CA THR A 80 -6.18 8.94 -9.14
C THR A 80 -4.75 8.58 -9.55
N THR A 81 -3.77 9.34 -9.04
CA THR A 81 -2.33 9.07 -9.22
C THR A 81 -1.79 7.94 -8.33
N ILE A 82 -2.62 7.35 -7.49
CA ILE A 82 -2.23 6.32 -6.52
C ILE A 82 -2.05 4.99 -7.25
N GLY A 83 -0.91 4.33 -7.03
CA GLY A 83 -0.65 2.98 -7.55
C GLY A 83 -1.26 1.89 -6.68
N VAL A 84 -1.31 0.66 -7.19
CA VAL A 84 -1.81 -0.50 -6.46
C VAL A 84 -0.78 -1.63 -6.52
N MET A 85 -0.55 -2.27 -5.38
CA MET A 85 0.25 -3.48 -5.26
C MET A 85 -0.61 -4.65 -4.76
N ASP A 86 -0.22 -5.87 -5.13
CA ASP A 86 -0.75 -7.09 -4.51
C ASP A 86 -0.01 -7.45 -3.20
N ASN A 87 -0.44 -8.54 -2.55
CA ASN A 87 0.12 -9.02 -1.29
C ASN A 87 1.52 -9.66 -1.41
N GLN A 88 2.07 -9.72 -2.63
CA GLN A 88 3.44 -10.10 -2.92
C GLN A 88 4.30 -8.88 -3.29
N GLY A 89 3.71 -7.68 -3.28
CA GLY A 89 4.36 -6.46 -3.71
C GLY A 89 4.56 -6.42 -5.23
N ASN A 90 3.74 -7.08 -6.05
CA ASN A 90 3.73 -6.83 -7.48
C ASN A 90 2.90 -5.57 -7.76
N ILE A 91 3.41 -4.67 -8.60
CA ILE A 91 2.68 -3.47 -9.01
C ILE A 91 1.61 -3.90 -10.01
N ILE A 92 0.35 -3.75 -9.63
CA ILE A 92 -0.82 -4.03 -10.46
C ILE A 92 -1.24 -2.77 -11.23
N LYS A 93 -1.13 -1.62 -10.57
CA LYS A 93 -1.35 -0.30 -11.16
C LYS A 93 -0.17 0.62 -10.81
N PRO A 94 0.54 1.21 -11.78
CA PRO A 94 1.65 2.12 -11.46
C PRO A 94 1.13 3.42 -10.82
N SER A 95 1.92 3.98 -9.89
CA SER A 95 1.67 5.34 -9.41
C SER A 95 2.19 6.34 -10.45
N SER A 96 1.42 7.39 -10.72
CA SER A 96 1.83 8.53 -11.54
C SER A 96 2.21 9.77 -10.71
N ARG A 97 2.17 9.65 -9.38
CA ARG A 97 2.52 10.75 -8.46
C ARG A 97 4.03 10.98 -8.47
N ARG A 98 4.45 12.25 -8.53
CA ARG A 98 5.84 12.71 -8.54
C ARG A 98 6.20 13.43 -7.26
#